data_AF-A0A562HFW8-F1
#
_entry.id   AF-A0A562HFW8-F1
#
_cell.length_a   1.000
_cell.length_b   1.000
_cell.length_c   1.000
_cell.angle_alpha   90.00
_cell.angle_beta   90.00
_cell.angle_gamma   90.00
#
_symmetry.space_group_name_H-M   'P 1'
#
loop_
_entity.id
_entity.type
_entity.pdbx_description
1 polymer ?
#
loop_
_entity_poly.entity_id
_entity_poly.type
_entity_poly.pdbx_seq_one_letter_code
_entity_poly.pdbx_strand_id
1 'polypeptide(L)'
;MKRFAQIHENKAWWIFEAEEAPEFASNIVLMDITDISEVQEGWFYDPVTNMFYGEDPKPSIDVQEVLENQIVIMSAIADLCIQLASRSEEYKDG
;
A
#
# COMPACT_ATOMS: atom_id res chain seq x y z
N MET A 1 5.35 -16.73 -29.36
CA MET A 1 4.25 -16.73 -28.38
C MET A 1 4.65 -16.03 -27.10
N LYS A 2 3.96 -14.93 -26.81
CA LYS A 2 4.10 -14.10 -25.60
C LYS A 2 2.95 -14.39 -24.64
N ARG A 3 3.13 -14.02 -23.38
CA ARG A 3 2.13 -14.18 -22.32
C ARG A 3 1.70 -12.81 -21.82
N PHE A 4 0.40 -12.56 -21.78
CA PHE A 4 -0.17 -11.28 -21.37
C PHE A 4 -1.11 -11.46 -20.17
N ALA A 5 -1.08 -10.49 -19.26
CA ALA A 5 -2.05 -10.34 -18.19
C ALA A 5 -2.92 -9.11 -18.45
N GLN A 6 -4.24 -9.27 -18.39
CA GLN A 6 -5.16 -8.15 -18.29
C GLN A 6 -5.14 -7.63 -16.85
N ILE A 7 -4.82 -6.35 -16.67
CA ILE A 7 -4.87 -5.70 -15.36
C ILE A 7 -6.23 -5.05 -15.15
N HIS A 8 -6.95 -5.48 -14.10
CA HIS A 8 -8.22 -4.92 -13.68
C HIS A 8 -8.28 -4.85 -12.16
N GLU A 9 -8.68 -3.70 -11.61
CA GLU A 9 -8.72 -3.45 -10.16
C GLU A 9 -7.42 -3.84 -9.44
N ASN A 10 -6.27 -3.48 -10.03
CA ASN A 10 -4.94 -3.83 -9.53
C ASN A 10 -4.73 -5.35 -9.36
N LYS A 11 -5.31 -6.16 -10.24
CA LYS A 11 -5.10 -7.61 -10.29
C LYS A 11 -4.84 -8.08 -11.71
N ALA A 12 -4.05 -9.15 -11.83
CA ALA A 12 -3.98 -9.97 -13.02
C ALA A 12 -5.31 -10.72 -13.20
N TRP A 13 -6.26 -10.11 -13.89
CA TRP A 13 -7.64 -10.61 -13.99
C TRP A 13 -7.75 -11.85 -14.88
N TRP A 14 -7.06 -11.82 -16.02
CA TRP A 14 -7.06 -12.89 -17.00
C TRP A 14 -5.69 -12.98 -17.66
N ILE A 15 -5.16 -14.20 -17.81
CA ILE A 15 -3.87 -14.45 -18.45
C ILE A 15 -4.08 -15.26 -19.73
N PHE A 16 -3.45 -14.84 -20.81
CA PHE A 16 -3.54 -15.51 -22.10
C PHE A 16 -2.24 -15.43 -22.89
N GLU A 17 -2.12 -16.24 -23.93
CA GLU A 17 -0.96 -16.28 -24.81
C GLU A 17 -1.34 -15.78 -26.21
N ALA A 18 -0.50 -14.94 -26.81
CA ALA A 18 -0.68 -14.41 -28.16
C ALA A 18 0.68 -14.03 -28.76
N GLU A 19 0.78 -13.89 -30.09
CA GLU A 19 2.03 -13.41 -30.71
C GLU A 19 2.28 -11.92 -30.43
N GLU A 20 1.21 -11.14 -30.42
CA GLU A 20 1.20 -9.70 -30.14
C GLU A 20 0.04 -9.34 -29.21
N ALA A 21 0.15 -8.20 -28.52
CA ALA A 21 -0.92 -7.71 -27.68
C ALA A 21 -2.11 -7.30 -28.57
N PRO A 22 -3.31 -7.86 -28.36
CA PRO A 22 -4.49 -7.48 -29.13
C PRO A 22 -4.90 -6.03 -28.83
N GLU A 23 -5.40 -5.33 -29.85
CA GLU A 23 -6.02 -4.02 -29.64
C GLU A 23 -7.36 -4.17 -28.92
N PHE A 24 -7.45 -3.58 -27.73
CA PHE A 24 -8.67 -3.50 -26.93
C PHE A 24 -9.10 -2.04 -26.75
N ALA A 25 -10.24 -1.82 -26.08
CA ALA A 25 -10.66 -0.49 -25.66
C ALA A 25 -9.55 0.19 -24.84
N SER A 26 -9.42 1.52 -24.97
CA SER A 26 -8.31 2.30 -24.39
C SER A 26 -8.20 2.26 -22.86
N ASN A 27 -9.23 1.73 -22.19
CA ASN A 27 -9.28 1.55 -20.74
C ASN A 27 -8.82 0.15 -20.28
N ILE A 28 -8.46 -0.75 -21.20
CA ILE A 28 -7.95 -2.08 -20.87
C ILE A 28 -6.42 -2.02 -20.86
N VAL A 29 -5.84 -2.36 -19.71
CA VAL A 29 -4.39 -2.47 -19.55
C VAL A 29 -3.98 -3.93 -19.77
N LEU A 30 -3.16 -4.17 -20.79
CA LEU A 30 -2.50 -5.45 -21.02
C LEU A 30 -1.03 -5.32 -20.69
N MET A 31 -0.52 -6.23 -19.86
CA MET A 31 0.89 -6.29 -19.49
C MET A 31 1.54 -7.54 -20.07
N ASP A 32 2.68 -7.37 -20.74
CA ASP A 32 3.52 -8.49 -21.15
C ASP A 32 4.21 -9.08 -19.92
N ILE A 33 3.90 -10.34 -19.61
CA ILE A 33 4.43 -11.11 -18.49
C ILE A 33 5.24 -12.32 -18.98
N THR A 34 5.73 -12.28 -20.22
CA THR A 34 6.47 -13.40 -20.84
C THR A 34 7.69 -13.80 -20.00
N ASP A 35 8.40 -12.82 -19.44
CA ASP A 35 9.59 -13.04 -18.61
C ASP A 35 9.27 -13.24 -17.12
N ILE A 36 7.98 -13.27 -16.74
CA ILE A 36 7.51 -13.42 -15.36
C ILE A 36 6.62 -14.68 -15.28
N SER A 37 7.26 -15.84 -15.25
CA SER A 37 6.58 -17.13 -15.38
C SER A 37 5.62 -17.46 -14.22
N GLU A 38 5.82 -16.88 -13.05
CA GLU A 38 5.10 -17.26 -11.83
C GLU A 38 3.76 -16.54 -11.61
N VAL A 39 3.45 -15.50 -12.40
CA VAL A 39 2.18 -14.75 -12.25
C VAL A 39 0.99 -15.66 -12.50
N GLN A 40 -0.01 -15.61 -11.62
CA GLN A 40 -1.27 -16.33 -11.76
C GLN A 40 -2.46 -15.37 -11.78
N GLU A 41 -3.58 -15.85 -12.31
CA GLU A 41 -4.83 -15.11 -12.29
C GLU A 41 -5.27 -14.84 -10.85
N GLY A 42 -5.81 -13.65 -10.61
CA GLY A 42 -6.23 -13.17 -9.29
C GLY A 42 -5.10 -12.54 -8.46
N TRP A 43 -3.83 -12.66 -8.86
CA TRP A 43 -2.72 -12.01 -8.16
C TRP A 43 -2.84 -10.50 -8.21
N PHE A 44 -2.47 -9.84 -7.12
CA PHE A 44 -2.42 -8.39 -7.04
C PHE A 44 -1.26 -7.85 -7.88
N TYR A 45 -1.46 -6.71 -8.49
CA TYR A 45 -0.47 -5.96 -9.26
C TYR A 45 -0.28 -4.59 -8.62
N ASP A 46 0.95 -4.28 -8.24
CA ASP A 46 1.32 -2.94 -7.75
C ASP A 46 1.91 -2.12 -8.91
N PRO A 47 1.22 -1.06 -9.36
CA PRO A 47 1.71 -0.20 -10.45
C PRO A 47 2.92 0.66 -10.04
N VAL A 48 3.19 0.83 -8.74
CA VAL A 48 4.33 1.62 -8.24
C VAL A 48 5.62 0.83 -8.34
N THR A 49 5.60 -0.43 -7.88
CA THR A 49 6.76 -1.33 -7.91
C THR A 49 6.84 -2.18 -9.18
N ASN A 50 5.77 -2.22 -9.96
CA ASN A 50 5.59 -3.10 -11.13
C ASN A 50 5.75 -4.59 -10.77
N MET A 51 5.25 -4.99 -9.61
CA MET A 51 5.34 -6.35 -9.07
C MET A 51 3.98 -7.01 -8.92
N PHE A 52 3.96 -8.35 -8.98
CA PHE A 52 2.78 -9.16 -8.70
C PHE A 52 2.91 -9.89 -7.36
N TYR A 53 1.80 -10.02 -6.64
CA TYR A 53 1.73 -10.65 -5.33
C TYR A 53 0.58 -11.66 -5.28
N GLY A 54 0.83 -12.88 -4.80
CA GLY A 54 -0.19 -13.90 -4.63
C GLY A 54 -1.18 -13.59 -3.50
N GLU A 55 -0.77 -12.75 -2.56
CA GLU A 55 -1.60 -12.24 -1.47
C GLU A 55 -1.69 -10.71 -1.57
N ASP A 56 -2.70 -10.12 -0.92
CA ASP A 56 -2.87 -8.67 -0.86
C ASP A 56 -1.60 -8.05 -0.25
N PRO A 57 -0.85 -7.18 -0.96
CA PRO A 57 0.32 -6.50 -0.45
C PRO A 57 -0.14 -5.40 0.53
N LYS A 58 -0.83 -5.77 1.60
CA LYS A 58 -1.03 -4.88 2.73
C LYS A 58 0.34 -4.59 3.30
N PRO A 59 0.67 -3.31 3.57
CA PRO A 59 1.85 -3.03 4.37
C PRO A 59 1.74 -3.85 5.65
N SER A 60 2.76 -4.66 5.94
CA SER A 60 2.86 -5.35 7.22
C SER A 60 3.03 -4.26 8.28
N ILE A 61 1.91 -3.79 8.83
CA ILE A 61 1.93 -2.87 9.96
C ILE A 61 2.39 -3.70 11.14
N ASP A 62 3.58 -3.41 11.66
CA ASP A 62 3.98 -3.92 12.96
C ASP A 62 3.10 -3.24 14.01
N VAL A 63 2.10 -3.98 14.49
CA VAL A 63 1.13 -3.51 15.49
C VAL A 63 1.84 -3.10 16.77
N GLN A 64 2.97 -3.75 17.11
CA GLN A 64 3.75 -3.42 18.29
C GLN A 64 4.49 -2.11 18.11
N GLU A 65 5.12 -1.88 16.96
CA GLU A 65 5.76 -0.59 16.63
C GLU A 65 4.74 0.56 16.65
N VAL A 66 3.54 0.36 16.08
CA VAL A 66 2.47 1.36 16.13
C VAL A 66 2.03 1.65 17.56
N LEU A 67 1.91 0.61 18.41
CA LEU A 67 1.52 0.77 19.80
C LEU A 67 2.58 1.52 20.61
N GLU A 68 3.86 1.19 20.43
CA GLU A 68 4.99 1.86 21.06
C GLU A 68 5.02 3.35 20.68
N ASN A 69 4.86 3.66 19.39
CA ASN A 69 4.78 5.04 18.90
C ASN A 69 3.59 5.81 19.49
N GLN A 70 2.42 5.17 19.63
CA GLN A 70 1.25 5.79 20.26
C GLN A 70 1.49 6.11 21.74
N ILE A 71 2.14 5.22 22.48
CA ILE A 71 2.48 5.45 23.90
C ILE A 71 3.40 6.66 24.04
N VAL A 72 4.44 6.76 23.19
CA VAL A 72 5.38 7.89 23.21
C VAL A 72 4.66 9.21 22.93
N ILE A 73 3.78 9.24 21.92
CA ILE A 73 2.99 10.44 21.58
C ILE A 73 2.08 10.82 22.75
N MET A 74 1.36 9.87 23.34
CA MET A 74 0.48 10.14 24.48
C MET A 74 1.24 10.66 25.70
N SER A 75 2.44 10.15 25.97
CA SER A 75 3.30 10.66 27.03
C SER A 75 3.73 12.11 26.78
N ALA A 76 4.18 12.41 25.57
CA ALA A 76 4.60 13.78 25.22
C ALA A 76 3.42 14.78 25.30
N ILE A 77 2.22 14.36 24.90
CA ILE A 77 1.01 15.17 25.05
C ILE A 77 0.69 15.41 26.53
N ALA A 78 0.80 14.38 27.38
CA ALA A 78 0.58 14.53 28.81
C ALA A 78 1.56 15.53 29.45
N ASP A 79 2.85 15.43 29.12
CA ASP A 79 3.88 16.36 29.60
C ASP A 79 3.59 17.81 29.16
N LEU A 80 3.19 18.00 27.90
CA LEU A 80 2.81 19.32 27.39
C LEU A 80 1.58 19.88 28.12
N CYS A 81 0.55 19.05 28.36
CA CYS A 81 -0.63 19.46 29.12
C CYS A 81 -0.28 19.92 30.54
N ILE A 82 0.62 19.20 31.22
CA ILE A 82 1.09 19.56 32.55
C ILE A 82 1.82 20.91 32.51
N GLN A 83 2.75 21.10 31.57
CA GLN A 83 3.48 22.36 31.43
C GLN A 83 2.57 23.56 31.14
N LEU A 84 1.56 23.37 30.28
CA LEU A 84 0.58 24.41 29.98
C LEU A 84 -0.29 24.75 31.19
N ALA A 85 -0.69 23.76 31.98
CA ALA A 85 -1.44 23.96 33.21
C ALA A 85 -0.62 24.75 34.25
N SER A 86 0.64 24.37 34.49
CA SER A 86 1.54 25.10 35.40
C SER A 86 1.73 26.55 34.98
N ARG A 87 1.94 26.81 33.69
CA ARG A 87 2.06 28.19 33.18
C ARG A 87 0.77 28.98 33.33
N SER A 88 -0.40 28.35 33.17
CA SER A 88 -1.69 29.03 33.35
C SER A 88 -1.94 29.47 34.79
N GLU A 89 -1.36 28.81 35.79
CA GLU A 89 -1.49 29.20 37.19
C GLU A 89 -0.61 30.41 37.52
N GLU A 90 0.62 30.46 36.97
CA GLU A 90 1.54 31.60 37.14
C GLU A 90 0.96 32.93 36.61
N TYR A 91 0.14 32.91 35.57
CA TYR A 91 -0.53 34.12 35.02
C TYR A 91 -1.76 34.57 35.81
N LYS A 92 -2.28 33.78 36.77
CA LYS A 92 -3.44 34.18 37.58
C LYS A 92 -3.05 34.96 38.84
N ASP A 93 -1.78 34.88 39.25
CA ASP A 93 -1.25 35.49 40.48
C ASP A 93 -0.43 36.77 40.24
N GLY A 94 -0.36 37.28 39.00
CA GLY A 94 0.32 38.54 38.62
C GLY A 94 -0.61 39.55 37.98
#